data_AF-W0SQ78-F1
#
_entry.id   AF-W0SQ78-F1
#
_cell.length_a   1.000
_cell.length_b   1.000
_cell.length_c   1.000
_cell.angle_alpha   90.00
_cell.angle_beta   90.00
_cell.angle_gamma   90.00
#
_symmetry.space_group_name_H-M   'P 1'
#
loop_
_entity.id
_entity.type
_entity.pdbx_description
1 polymer ?
#
loop_
_entity_poly.entity_id
_entity_poly.type
_entity_poly.pdbx_seq_one_letter_code
_entity_poly.pdbx_strand_id
1 'polypeptide(L)'
;MPSSSSSSTRKGIPSRNKEAVKTLSASSTSNKPMLRLHYASRSVSGFITEQLRDCILQVAVPMNQKFRITGVLICVKDMFFQIIEGPKQHVETLYENLQRDPRHGNITKLESAVFNGDSERMFPGWNMKHLDGMSWSSDDLTNSTGKFKVQEAFSALKNMIATVLATEHLKKTNTVVLTSKDMEHIVTMIDFMKYKRFLHFLHQIEGGYPLLVKFVGDMLEMIKKENGQYIMLMESSVMVFFPKEKAERSLMAALQLLNMMNLFRKNVNREEMDAFYCNIGVTRVSETFEFIY
;
A
#
# COMPACT_ATOMS: atom_id res chain seq x y z
N MET A 1 0.35 25.04 87.71
CA MET A 1 -0.98 25.62 88.03
C MET A 1 -1.03 27.05 87.48
N PRO A 2 -2.18 27.59 87.06
CA PRO A 2 -2.90 27.34 85.81
C PRO A 2 -3.04 28.63 84.93
N SER A 3 -3.85 28.50 83.88
CA SER A 3 -4.73 29.51 83.24
C SER A 3 -4.17 30.61 82.31
N SER A 4 -4.37 30.36 81.01
CA SER A 4 -5.09 31.18 80.00
C SER A 4 -4.88 32.71 79.95
N SER A 5 -4.46 33.24 78.79
CA SER A 5 -5.38 33.75 77.74
C SER A 5 -4.68 34.60 76.66
N SER A 6 -5.17 34.42 75.43
CA SER A 6 -5.16 35.30 74.23
C SER A 6 -4.05 36.34 74.00
N SER A 7 -3.44 36.30 72.81
CA SER A 7 -3.85 37.17 71.69
C SER A 7 -2.92 37.01 70.48
N SER A 8 -3.48 37.30 69.31
CA SER A 8 -2.92 37.08 67.97
C SER A 8 -1.77 38.02 67.61
N THR A 9 -0.77 37.55 66.85
CA THR A 9 -0.24 38.35 65.72
C THR A 9 0.56 37.54 64.70
N ARG A 10 0.09 37.63 63.45
CA ARG A 10 0.82 37.68 62.16
C ARG A 10 2.02 36.76 61.85
N LYS A 11 1.79 36.01 60.75
CA LYS A 11 2.63 35.84 59.56
C LYS A 11 4.04 35.26 59.76
N GLY A 12 4.15 33.96 59.53
CA GLY A 12 5.37 33.31 59.06
C GLY A 12 5.03 32.45 57.84
N ILE A 13 5.68 32.73 56.71
CA ILE A 13 5.65 31.93 55.48
C ILE A 13 6.33 30.58 55.79
N PRO A 14 5.71 29.41 55.54
CA PRO A 14 6.45 28.16 55.53
C PRO A 14 7.05 27.96 54.15
N SER A 15 8.37 27.92 54.18
CA SER A 15 9.29 27.62 53.12
C SER A 15 9.25 26.14 52.71
N ARG A 16 9.44 25.94 51.41
CA ARG A 16 10.08 24.79 50.77
C ARG A 16 9.33 23.44 50.82
N ASN A 17 8.49 23.27 49.78
CA ASN A 17 8.19 21.99 49.13
C ASN A 17 9.45 21.10 49.04
N LYS A 18 9.52 20.07 49.88
CA LYS A 18 10.28 18.84 49.62
C LYS A 18 9.37 17.84 48.95
N GLU A 19 8.92 18.12 47.73
CA GLU A 19 8.16 17.16 46.92
C GLU A 19 8.23 17.47 45.41
N ALA A 20 9.35 18.07 44.97
CA ALA A 20 9.59 18.41 43.57
C ALA A 20 10.70 17.55 42.96
N VAL A 21 10.58 16.21 42.97
CA VAL A 21 11.31 15.32 42.04
C VAL A 21 10.50 14.03 41.81
N LYS A 22 9.31 14.12 41.19
CA LYS A 22 8.69 12.95 40.54
C LYS A 22 7.54 13.29 39.60
N THR A 23 7.76 14.08 38.57
CA THR A 23 6.87 14.05 37.39
C THR A 23 7.55 14.73 36.21
N LEU A 24 7.91 13.96 35.19
CA LEU A 24 7.96 14.33 33.76
C LEU A 24 8.67 13.20 33.00
N SER A 25 8.00 12.06 32.89
CA SER A 25 8.33 11.04 31.89
C SER A 25 7.06 10.30 31.49
N ALA A 26 6.25 10.95 30.66
CA ALA A 26 5.33 10.29 29.75
C ALA A 26 5.08 11.28 28.61
N SER A 27 5.84 11.13 27.52
CA SER A 27 5.57 11.81 26.26
C SER A 27 4.19 11.38 25.78
N SER A 28 3.22 12.29 25.88
CA SER A 28 1.92 12.14 25.24
C SER A 28 2.12 12.18 23.72
N THR A 29 2.21 11.03 23.09
CA THR A 29 2.00 10.92 21.64
C THR A 29 0.55 11.32 21.38
N SER A 30 0.34 12.61 21.05
CA SER A 30 -0.92 13.15 20.59
C SER A 30 -1.39 12.32 19.40
N ASN A 31 -2.37 11.45 19.65
CA ASN A 31 -3.01 10.61 18.64
C ASN A 31 -3.89 11.51 17.76
N LYS A 32 -3.28 12.27 16.85
CA LYS A 32 -4.00 13.18 15.97
C LYS A 32 -4.79 12.36 14.95
N PRO A 33 -6.10 12.63 14.76
CA PRO A 33 -6.90 11.90 13.80
C PRO A 33 -6.36 12.14 12.39
N MET A 34 -6.12 11.05 11.68
CA MET A 34 -5.77 11.04 10.27
C MET A 34 -7.02 10.72 9.45
N LEU A 35 -7.06 11.16 8.20
CA LEU A 35 -8.11 10.85 7.24
C LEU A 35 -7.48 10.30 5.98
N ARG A 36 -8.07 9.24 5.42
CA ARG A 36 -7.82 8.76 4.07
C ARG A 36 -9.08 8.98 3.24
N LEU A 37 -8.96 9.61 2.08
CA LEU A 37 -10.04 9.82 1.12
C LEU A 37 -9.68 9.20 -0.22
N HIS A 38 -10.62 8.44 -0.78
CA HIS A 38 -10.53 7.89 -2.14
C HIS A 38 -11.56 8.63 -2.98
N TYR A 39 -11.16 9.20 -4.10
CA TYR A 39 -12.08 9.88 -5.00
C TYR A 39 -11.76 9.64 -6.47
N ALA A 40 -12.78 9.80 -7.30
CA ALA A 40 -12.67 9.81 -8.76
C ALA A 40 -13.24 11.11 -9.33
N SER A 41 -12.76 11.53 -10.49
CA SER A 41 -13.22 12.72 -11.21
C SER A 41 -12.90 12.63 -12.69
N ARG A 42 -13.50 13.50 -13.51
CA ARG A 42 -13.25 13.59 -14.95
C ARG A 42 -12.51 14.86 -15.32
N SER A 43 -11.55 14.74 -16.21
CA SER A 43 -10.90 15.85 -16.88
C SER A 43 -11.93 16.68 -17.63
N VAL A 44 -11.90 18.00 -17.43
CA VAL A 44 -12.77 18.93 -18.17
C VAL A 44 -12.38 18.98 -19.65
N SER A 45 -11.11 18.75 -20.00
CA SER A 45 -10.65 18.70 -21.39
C SER A 45 -11.03 17.41 -22.13
N GLY A 46 -11.62 16.43 -21.45
CA GLY A 46 -12.03 15.15 -22.05
C GLY A 46 -10.89 14.16 -22.32
N PHE A 47 -9.65 14.51 -21.95
CA PHE A 47 -8.49 13.63 -21.93
C PHE A 47 -7.46 14.17 -20.94
N ILE A 48 -6.57 13.30 -20.46
CA ILE A 48 -5.47 13.65 -19.56
C ILE A 48 -4.16 13.46 -20.33
N THR A 49 -3.48 14.56 -20.63
CA THR A 49 -2.15 14.49 -21.22
C THR A 49 -1.09 14.24 -20.17
N GLU A 50 0.05 13.73 -20.61
CA GLU A 50 1.26 13.64 -19.80
C GLU A 50 1.65 14.99 -19.20
N GLN A 51 1.58 16.04 -20.02
CA GLN A 51 1.87 17.41 -19.57
C GLN A 51 0.92 17.87 -18.46
N LEU A 52 -0.39 17.61 -18.58
CA LEU A 52 -1.36 17.97 -17.54
C LEU A 52 -1.08 17.21 -16.24
N ARG A 53 -0.85 15.90 -16.34
CA ARG A 53 -0.46 15.04 -15.21
C ARG A 53 0.80 15.58 -14.53
N ASP A 54 1.84 15.89 -15.29
CA ASP A 54 3.13 16.33 -14.76
C ASP A 54 3.00 17.70 -14.09
N CYS A 55 2.23 18.62 -14.66
CA CYS A 55 1.90 19.89 -14.01
C CYS A 55 1.16 19.71 -12.68
N ILE A 56 0.25 18.72 -12.58
CA ILE A 56 -0.42 18.39 -11.31
C ILE A 56 0.61 17.90 -10.30
N LEU A 57 1.48 16.97 -10.68
CA LEU A 57 2.48 16.36 -9.79
C LEU A 57 3.53 17.37 -9.32
N GLN A 58 3.98 18.29 -10.19
CA GLN A 58 4.92 19.36 -9.85
C GLN A 58 4.43 20.24 -8.69
N VAL A 59 3.11 20.42 -8.57
CA VAL A 59 2.50 21.18 -7.46
C VAL A 59 2.16 20.26 -6.28
N ALA A 60 1.56 19.10 -6.56
CA ALA A 60 1.04 18.20 -5.54
C ALA A 60 2.15 17.65 -4.64
N VAL A 61 3.27 17.19 -5.21
CA VAL A 61 4.38 16.58 -4.44
C VAL A 61 4.94 17.52 -3.36
N PRO A 62 5.41 18.75 -3.67
CA PRO A 62 5.96 19.63 -2.64
C PRO A 62 4.90 20.14 -1.65
N MET A 63 3.67 20.40 -2.10
CA MET A 63 2.59 20.83 -1.20
C MET A 63 2.19 19.72 -0.24
N ASN A 64 1.99 18.51 -0.74
CA ASN A 64 1.62 17.37 0.10
C ASN A 64 2.73 17.04 1.11
N GLN A 65 4.01 17.14 0.70
CA GLN A 65 5.12 17.00 1.64
C GLN A 65 5.04 18.03 2.78
N LYS A 66 4.80 19.30 2.45
CA LYS A 66 4.66 20.39 3.43
C LYS A 66 3.54 20.12 4.44
N PHE A 67 2.42 19.56 3.98
CA PHE A 67 1.24 19.30 4.82
C PHE A 67 1.18 17.86 5.38
N ARG A 68 2.23 17.05 5.19
CA ARG A 68 2.29 15.64 5.58
C ARG A 68 1.13 14.81 5.02
N ILE A 69 0.76 15.11 3.78
CA ILE A 69 -0.19 14.33 2.98
C ILE A 69 0.61 13.36 2.13
N THR A 70 0.15 12.12 2.05
CA THR A 70 0.66 11.09 1.16
C THR A 70 -0.46 10.55 0.29
N GLY A 71 -0.12 9.86 -0.80
CA GLY A 71 -1.14 9.38 -1.71
C GLY A 71 -0.64 8.91 -3.07
N VAL A 72 -1.63 8.55 -3.90
CA VAL A 72 -1.44 8.13 -5.29
C VAL A 72 -2.38 8.87 -6.21
N LEU A 73 -1.92 9.12 -7.44
CA LEU A 73 -2.70 9.64 -8.55
C LEU A 73 -2.63 8.63 -9.70
N ILE A 74 -3.78 8.23 -10.23
CA ILE A 74 -3.91 7.36 -11.40
C ILE A 74 -4.71 8.11 -12.46
N CYS A 75 -4.19 8.14 -13.68
CA CYS A 75 -4.85 8.73 -14.83
C CYS A 75 -5.21 7.63 -15.83
N VAL A 76 -6.48 7.54 -16.22
CA VAL A 76 -6.97 6.59 -17.23
C VAL A 76 -7.88 7.34 -18.20
N LYS A 77 -7.42 7.54 -19.44
CA LYS A 77 -8.13 8.31 -20.47
C LYS A 77 -8.46 9.73 -19.99
N ASP A 78 -9.72 10.00 -19.65
CA ASP A 78 -10.24 11.26 -19.14
C ASP A 78 -10.49 11.24 -17.63
N MET A 79 -10.16 10.15 -16.93
CA MET A 79 -10.48 9.95 -15.52
C MET A 79 -9.25 10.14 -14.63
N PHE A 80 -9.43 10.88 -13.54
CA PHE A 80 -8.49 10.90 -12.41
C PHE A 80 -9.04 10.04 -11.27
N PHE A 81 -8.19 9.19 -10.71
CA PHE A 81 -8.41 8.51 -9.44
C PHE A 81 -7.32 8.96 -8.48
N GLN A 82 -7.71 9.35 -7.27
CA GLN A 82 -6.73 9.76 -6.28
C GLN A 82 -7.08 9.18 -4.91
N ILE A 83 -6.04 8.82 -4.18
CA ILE A 83 -6.11 8.59 -2.75
C ILE A 83 -5.19 9.57 -2.06
N ILE A 84 -5.72 10.26 -1.06
CA ILE A 84 -4.98 11.19 -0.22
C ILE A 84 -5.16 10.80 1.24
N GLU A 85 -4.08 10.79 2.00
CA GLU A 85 -4.12 10.46 3.42
C GLU A 85 -3.16 11.33 4.24
N GLY A 86 -3.53 11.64 5.48
CA GLY A 86 -2.73 12.46 6.38
C GLY A 86 -3.56 13.14 7.46
N PRO A 87 -3.03 14.18 8.12
CA PRO A 87 -3.74 14.88 9.18
C PRO A 87 -5.14 15.30 8.71
N LYS A 88 -6.18 14.91 9.46
CA LYS A 88 -7.58 15.02 9.01
C LYS A 88 -7.91 16.40 8.44
N GLN A 89 -7.56 17.47 9.18
CA GLN A 89 -7.80 18.85 8.77
C GLN A 89 -7.12 19.20 7.44
N HIS A 90 -5.87 18.77 7.22
CA HIS A 90 -5.15 19.07 5.99
C HIS A 90 -5.75 18.32 4.79
N VAL A 91 -6.18 17.07 4.98
CA VAL A 91 -6.84 16.28 3.94
C VAL A 91 -8.20 16.87 3.58
N GLU A 92 -8.98 17.31 4.58
CA GLU A 92 -10.27 18.00 4.36
C GLU A 92 -10.07 19.30 3.57
N THR A 93 -9.12 20.15 3.97
CA THR A 93 -8.81 21.39 3.24
C THR A 93 -8.31 21.11 1.82
N LEU A 94 -7.45 20.11 1.62
CA LEU A 94 -7.00 19.73 0.28
C LEU A 94 -8.19 19.27 -0.58
N TYR A 95 -9.05 18.42 -0.02
CA TYR A 95 -10.21 17.90 -0.75
C TYR A 95 -11.19 19.01 -1.15
N GLU A 96 -11.44 19.98 -0.27
CA GLU A 96 -12.25 21.16 -0.60
C GLU A 96 -11.63 22.00 -1.73
N ASN A 97 -10.29 22.12 -1.78
CA ASN A 97 -9.62 22.82 -2.88
C ASN A 97 -9.73 22.04 -4.18
N LEU A 98 -9.55 20.71 -4.14
CA LEU A 98 -9.74 19.84 -5.29
C LEU A 98 -11.18 19.94 -5.81
N GLN A 99 -12.19 20.03 -4.94
CA GLN A 99 -13.58 20.23 -5.36
C GLN A 99 -13.83 21.49 -6.21
N ARG A 100 -12.92 22.47 -6.18
CA ARG A 100 -13.02 23.73 -6.93
C ARG A 100 -11.99 23.82 -8.05
N ASP A 101 -11.18 22.79 -8.28
CA ASP A 101 -10.14 22.81 -9.28
C ASP A 101 -10.74 22.78 -10.70
N PRO A 102 -10.45 23.76 -11.57
CA PRO A 102 -11.10 23.86 -12.87
C PRO A 102 -10.63 22.78 -13.86
N ARG A 103 -9.59 22.01 -13.53
CA ARG A 103 -9.06 20.96 -14.42
C ARG A 103 -9.93 19.70 -14.44
N HIS A 104 -10.79 19.52 -13.44
CA HIS A 104 -11.66 18.35 -13.37
C HIS A 104 -13.07 18.68 -12.85
N GLY A 105 -14.01 17.77 -13.12
CA GLY A 105 -15.39 17.83 -12.66
C GLY A 105 -15.92 16.44 -12.31
N ASN A 106 -17.23 16.35 -12.01
CA ASN A 106 -17.91 15.11 -11.64
C ASN A 106 -17.20 14.35 -10.50
N ILE A 107 -16.73 15.10 -9.50
CA ILE A 107 -15.96 14.57 -8.39
C ILE A 107 -16.86 13.69 -7.52
N THR A 108 -16.46 12.44 -7.34
CA THR A 108 -17.19 11.44 -6.57
C THR A 108 -16.29 10.90 -5.47
N LYS A 109 -16.69 11.11 -4.20
CA LYS A 109 -16.05 10.46 -3.05
C LYS A 109 -16.43 8.98 -3.05
N LEU A 110 -15.45 8.10 -3.16
CA LEU A 110 -15.62 6.65 -3.21
C LEU A 110 -15.62 6.04 -1.82
N GLU A 111 -14.65 6.45 -0.99
CA GLU A 111 -14.45 5.92 0.37
C GLU A 111 -13.73 6.93 1.24
N SER A 112 -13.97 6.82 2.55
CA SER A 112 -13.28 7.62 3.56
C SER A 112 -13.07 6.79 4.83
N ALA A 113 -11.85 6.84 5.38
CA ALA A 113 -11.51 6.15 6.63
C ALA A 113 -10.75 7.10 7.56
N VAL A 114 -11.10 7.09 8.85
CA VAL A 114 -10.37 7.79 9.90
C VAL A 114 -9.50 6.78 10.64
N PHE A 115 -8.23 7.11 10.85
CA PHE A 115 -7.25 6.23 11.50
C PHE A 115 -6.29 7.04 12.38
N ASN A 116 -5.44 6.35 13.13
CA ASN A 116 -4.65 6.94 14.20
C ASN A 116 -3.15 6.81 13.94
N GLY A 117 -2.48 7.96 13.80
CA GLY A 117 -1.02 8.00 13.63
C GLY A 117 -0.51 7.58 12.25
N ASP A 118 0.81 7.67 12.07
CA ASP A 118 1.46 7.48 10.77
C ASP A 118 1.70 6.00 10.40
N SER A 119 1.64 5.08 11.36
CA SER A 119 1.87 3.63 11.14
C SER A 119 0.78 2.96 10.29
N GLU A 120 -0.42 3.54 10.26
CA GLU A 120 -1.57 3.01 9.51
C GLU A 120 -1.69 3.61 8.09
N ARG A 121 -0.74 4.45 7.66
CA ARG A 121 -0.69 4.97 6.28
C ARG A 121 -0.51 3.85 5.27
N MET A 122 -1.25 3.92 4.17
CA MET A 122 -1.10 2.99 3.04
C MET A 122 0.12 3.34 2.19
N PHE A 123 0.45 4.62 2.07
CA PHE A 123 1.44 5.15 1.13
C PHE A 123 2.55 5.95 1.84
N PRO A 124 3.22 5.41 2.87
CA PRO A 124 4.24 6.14 3.59
C PRO A 124 5.39 6.58 2.67
N GLY A 125 5.68 7.88 2.67
CA GLY A 125 6.73 8.50 1.86
C GLY A 125 6.35 8.84 0.42
N TRP A 126 5.12 8.54 -0.02
CA TRP A 126 4.64 8.96 -1.33
C TRP A 126 3.87 10.26 -1.22
N ASN A 127 4.59 11.38 -1.28
CA ASN A 127 3.95 12.71 -1.19
C ASN A 127 2.90 12.91 -2.29
N MET A 128 3.10 12.31 -3.47
CA MET A 128 2.05 11.96 -4.44
C MET A 128 2.70 11.09 -5.53
N LYS A 129 2.45 9.79 -5.56
CA LYS A 129 3.02 8.90 -6.60
C LYS A 129 2.03 8.74 -7.76
N HIS A 130 2.49 8.92 -8.99
CA HIS A 130 1.71 8.54 -10.16
C HIS A 130 1.81 7.04 -10.41
N LEU A 131 0.70 6.39 -10.73
CA LEU A 131 0.65 5.00 -11.17
C LEU A 131 -0.07 4.92 -12.53
N ASP A 132 0.52 4.20 -13.48
CA ASP A 132 -0.05 4.05 -14.82
C ASP A 132 -1.24 3.09 -14.82
N GLY A 133 -2.43 3.60 -15.14
CA GLY A 133 -3.64 2.79 -15.28
C GLY A 133 -3.86 2.26 -16.70
N MET A 134 -2.81 2.14 -17.52
CA MET A 134 -2.88 1.85 -18.96
C MET A 134 -3.55 0.50 -19.29
N SER A 135 -3.61 -0.42 -18.32
CA SER A 135 -4.27 -1.73 -18.47
C SER A 135 -5.80 -1.68 -18.32
N TRP A 136 -6.38 -0.52 -17.96
CA TRP A 136 -7.81 -0.37 -17.76
C TRP A 136 -8.49 0.09 -19.06
N SER A 137 -9.55 -0.60 -19.48
CA SER A 137 -10.37 -0.16 -20.60
C SER A 137 -11.42 0.87 -20.15
N SER A 138 -11.88 1.74 -21.06
CA SER A 138 -13.01 2.67 -20.78
C SER A 138 -14.29 1.93 -20.43
N ASP A 139 -14.47 0.77 -21.04
CA ASP A 139 -15.70 0.01 -21.04
C ASP A 139 -15.90 -0.67 -19.67
N ASP A 140 -14.79 -0.90 -18.96
CA ASP A 140 -14.80 -1.36 -17.56
C ASP A 140 -15.32 -0.28 -16.60
N LEU A 141 -15.18 1.01 -16.95
CA LEU A 141 -15.43 2.15 -16.08
C LEU A 141 -16.71 2.94 -16.43
N THR A 142 -17.34 2.62 -17.56
CA THR A 142 -18.52 3.31 -18.06
C THR A 142 -19.62 2.30 -18.42
N ASN A 143 -20.88 2.67 -18.19
CA ASN A 143 -22.00 1.87 -18.66
C ASN A 143 -22.33 2.17 -20.14
N SER A 144 -23.27 1.43 -20.72
CA SER A 144 -23.74 1.62 -22.11
C SER A 144 -24.33 3.00 -22.41
N THR A 145 -24.59 3.82 -21.38
CA THR A 145 -25.05 5.22 -21.50
C THR A 145 -23.92 6.24 -21.33
N GLY A 146 -22.66 5.79 -21.21
CA GLY A 146 -21.49 6.63 -20.95
C GLY A 146 -21.39 7.19 -19.52
N LYS A 147 -22.33 6.80 -18.64
CA LYS A 147 -22.30 7.15 -17.21
C LYS A 147 -21.28 6.31 -16.47
N PHE A 148 -20.62 6.96 -15.53
CA PHE A 148 -19.53 6.40 -14.74
C PHE A 148 -20.02 5.29 -13.80
N LYS A 149 -19.36 4.14 -13.88
CA LYS A 149 -19.54 2.98 -12.99
C LYS A 149 -18.64 3.15 -11.76
N VAL A 150 -19.09 4.01 -10.85
CA VAL A 150 -18.34 4.40 -9.64
C VAL A 150 -17.83 3.19 -8.85
N GLN A 151 -18.64 2.15 -8.71
CA GLN A 151 -18.33 0.97 -7.90
C GLN A 151 -17.27 0.08 -8.56
N GLU A 152 -17.38 -0.16 -9.85
CA GLU A 152 -16.44 -0.95 -10.63
C GLU A 152 -15.09 -0.27 -10.73
N ALA A 153 -15.09 1.05 -10.95
CA ALA A 153 -13.90 1.87 -10.95
C ALA A 153 -13.17 1.87 -9.60
N PHE A 154 -13.94 1.93 -8.52
CA PHE A 154 -13.43 1.83 -7.16
C PHE A 154 -12.85 0.43 -6.84
N SER A 155 -13.50 -0.63 -7.31
CA SER A 155 -13.00 -2.00 -7.21
C SER A 155 -11.67 -2.18 -7.97
N ALA A 156 -11.58 -1.67 -9.20
CA ALA A 156 -10.36 -1.71 -10.00
C ALA A 156 -9.21 -0.95 -9.30
N LEU A 157 -9.51 0.24 -8.76
CA LEU A 157 -8.57 1.05 -7.98
C LEU A 157 -7.99 0.27 -6.79
N LYS A 158 -8.86 -0.37 -5.99
CA LYS A 158 -8.42 -1.19 -4.85
C LYS A 158 -7.48 -2.31 -5.28
N ASN A 159 -7.84 -3.06 -6.33
CA ASN A 159 -7.02 -4.16 -6.83
C ASN A 159 -5.62 -3.70 -7.29
N MET A 160 -5.55 -2.61 -8.05
CA MET A 160 -4.28 -2.05 -8.51
C MET A 160 -3.41 -1.61 -7.34
N ILE A 161 -4.00 -0.91 -6.36
CA ILE A 161 -3.26 -0.41 -5.21
C ILE A 161 -2.70 -1.55 -4.36
N ALA A 162 -3.50 -2.58 -4.07
CA ALA A 162 -2.99 -3.73 -3.30
C ALA A 162 -1.80 -4.37 -4.01
N THR A 163 -1.87 -4.47 -5.32
CA THR A 163 -0.80 -5.04 -6.13
C THR A 163 0.47 -4.20 -6.11
N VAL A 164 0.35 -2.88 -6.31
CA VAL A 164 1.49 -1.96 -6.30
C VAL A 164 2.10 -1.89 -4.91
N LEU A 165 1.29 -1.82 -3.86
CA LEU A 165 1.77 -1.78 -2.48
C LEU A 165 2.44 -3.10 -2.09
N ALA A 166 1.90 -4.24 -2.51
CA ALA A 166 2.57 -5.53 -2.37
C ALA A 166 3.93 -5.48 -3.07
N THR A 167 3.98 -5.06 -4.32
CA THR A 167 5.24 -4.96 -5.10
C THR A 167 6.27 -4.04 -4.44
N GLU A 168 5.86 -2.89 -3.94
CA GLU A 168 6.76 -1.91 -3.31
C GLU A 168 7.26 -2.37 -1.94
N HIS A 169 6.42 -3.06 -1.17
CA HIS A 169 6.86 -3.73 0.05
C HIS A 169 7.95 -4.78 -0.25
N LEU A 170 7.79 -5.52 -1.35
CA LEU A 170 8.74 -6.55 -1.75
C LEU A 170 10.04 -6.02 -2.34
N LYS A 171 10.00 -4.89 -3.06
CA LYS A 171 11.22 -4.21 -3.53
C LYS A 171 12.09 -3.74 -2.37
N LYS A 172 11.48 -3.21 -1.30
CA LYS A 172 12.22 -2.73 -0.11
C LYS A 172 12.92 -3.86 0.66
N THR A 173 12.42 -5.09 0.56
CA THR A 173 12.97 -6.23 1.31
C THR A 173 14.00 -7.04 0.53
N ASN A 174 14.11 -6.88 -0.80
CA ASN A 174 15.02 -7.70 -1.63
C ASN A 174 15.53 -6.96 -2.88
N THR A 175 16.48 -6.03 -2.69
CA THR A 175 17.33 -5.54 -3.79
C THR A 175 18.30 -6.66 -4.19
N VAL A 176 17.99 -7.41 -5.25
CA VAL A 176 18.90 -8.43 -5.80
C VAL A 176 19.61 -7.84 -7.01
N VAL A 177 20.86 -7.40 -6.84
CA VAL A 177 21.74 -7.08 -7.98
C VAL A 177 22.25 -8.40 -8.55
N LEU A 178 21.75 -8.80 -9.71
CA LEU A 178 22.30 -9.91 -10.47
C LEU A 178 23.46 -9.39 -11.31
N THR A 179 24.68 -9.75 -10.91
CA THR A 179 25.86 -9.48 -11.73
C THR A 179 25.94 -10.57 -12.80
N SER A 180 25.65 -10.14 -14.03
CA SER A 180 25.85 -10.89 -15.26
C SER A 180 27.24 -11.55 -15.28
N LYS A 181 27.23 -12.88 -15.27
CA LYS A 181 28.25 -13.72 -15.89
C LYS A 181 27.49 -14.91 -16.45
N ASP A 182 27.77 -15.27 -17.70
CA ASP A 182 27.14 -16.38 -18.42
C ASP A 182 26.97 -17.63 -17.55
N MET A 183 25.75 -17.85 -17.07
CA MET A 183 25.38 -19.02 -16.28
C MET A 183 24.04 -19.50 -16.85
N GLU A 184 23.94 -20.78 -17.17
CA GLU A 184 22.62 -21.37 -17.43
C GLU A 184 21.82 -21.36 -16.12
N HIS A 185 20.54 -21.06 -16.21
CA HIS A 185 19.65 -20.98 -15.06
C HIS A 185 18.50 -21.97 -15.19
N ILE A 186 17.97 -22.37 -14.04
CA ILE A 186 16.62 -22.92 -13.94
C ILE A 186 15.69 -21.75 -13.63
N VAL A 187 14.76 -21.51 -14.55
CA VAL A 187 13.71 -20.50 -14.42
C VAL A 187 12.43 -21.20 -13.97
N THR A 188 11.91 -20.77 -12.83
CA THR A 188 10.62 -21.20 -12.28
C THR A 188 9.63 -20.06 -12.43
N MET A 189 8.64 -20.24 -13.29
CA MET A 189 7.53 -19.33 -13.47
C MET A 189 6.37 -19.77 -12.59
N ILE A 190 5.94 -18.89 -11.69
CA ILE A 190 4.75 -19.07 -10.86
C ILE A 190 3.70 -18.11 -11.39
N ASP A 191 2.53 -18.60 -11.76
CA ASP A 191 1.42 -17.78 -12.24
C ASP A 191 0.17 -18.01 -11.40
N PHE A 192 -0.30 -16.97 -10.71
CA PHE A 192 -1.46 -17.07 -9.82
C PHE A 192 -2.77 -17.02 -10.62
N MET A 193 -3.49 -18.14 -10.60
CA MET A 193 -4.76 -18.28 -11.31
C MET A 193 -5.83 -17.37 -10.70
N LYS A 194 -6.53 -16.63 -11.56
CA LYS A 194 -7.61 -15.71 -11.18
C LYS A 194 -7.18 -14.71 -10.10
N TYR A 195 -5.90 -14.31 -10.08
CA TYR A 195 -5.32 -13.43 -9.06
C TYR A 195 -6.13 -12.14 -8.83
N LYS A 196 -6.65 -11.52 -9.89
CA LYS A 196 -7.50 -10.32 -9.79
C LYS A 196 -8.79 -10.55 -8.99
N ARG A 197 -9.43 -11.72 -9.15
CA ARG A 197 -10.64 -12.09 -8.40
C ARG A 197 -10.31 -12.36 -6.93
N PHE A 198 -9.17 -13.02 -6.69
CA PHE A 198 -8.67 -13.26 -5.34
C PHE A 198 -8.33 -11.95 -4.61
N LEU A 199 -7.64 -11.02 -5.28
CA LEU A 199 -7.41 -9.68 -4.73
C LEU A 199 -8.72 -8.98 -4.38
N HIS A 200 -9.70 -9.00 -5.28
CA HIS A 200 -11.00 -8.38 -5.02
C HIS A 200 -11.67 -8.98 -3.77
N PHE A 201 -11.62 -10.30 -3.60
CA PHE A 201 -12.12 -10.98 -2.41
C PHE A 201 -11.38 -10.52 -1.13
N LEU A 202 -10.05 -10.49 -1.15
CA LEU A 202 -9.27 -10.07 0.02
C LEU A 202 -9.56 -8.61 0.43
N HIS A 203 -10.00 -7.76 -0.49
CA HIS A 203 -10.44 -6.40 -0.16
C HIS A 203 -11.78 -6.34 0.57
N GLN A 204 -12.63 -7.35 0.42
CA GLN A 204 -13.95 -7.38 1.04
C GLN A 204 -13.89 -7.87 2.50
N ILE A 205 -12.78 -8.49 2.90
CA ILE A 205 -12.58 -9.00 4.26
C ILE A 205 -11.68 -8.04 5.06
N GLU A 206 -12.10 -7.73 6.29
CA GLU A 206 -11.28 -6.97 7.24
C GLU A 206 -9.96 -7.72 7.51
N GLY A 207 -8.83 -7.05 7.33
CA GLY A 207 -7.50 -7.67 7.48
C GLY A 207 -7.03 -8.53 6.30
N GLY A 208 -7.76 -8.59 5.18
CA GLY A 208 -7.35 -9.39 4.01
C GLY A 208 -6.08 -8.88 3.32
N TYR A 209 -5.82 -7.58 3.32
CA TYR A 209 -4.57 -7.03 2.78
C TYR A 209 -3.32 -7.41 3.62
N PRO A 210 -3.30 -7.23 4.97
CA PRO A 210 -2.25 -7.79 5.82
C PRO A 210 -2.02 -9.28 5.60
N LEU A 211 -3.09 -10.04 5.37
CA LEU A 211 -3.01 -11.46 5.09
C LEU A 211 -2.31 -11.76 3.75
N LEU A 212 -2.59 -11.00 2.69
CA LEU A 212 -1.87 -11.10 1.40
C LEU A 212 -0.39 -10.79 1.57
N VAL A 213 -0.08 -9.67 2.22
CA VAL A 213 1.30 -9.23 2.45
C VAL A 213 2.08 -10.30 3.21
N LYS A 214 1.46 -10.91 4.23
CA LYS A 214 2.05 -12.03 4.96
C LYS A 214 2.29 -13.24 4.05
N PHE A 215 1.29 -13.67 3.28
CA PHE A 215 1.44 -14.83 2.37
C PHE A 215 2.58 -14.63 1.37
N VAL A 216 2.62 -13.46 0.74
CA VAL A 216 3.64 -13.13 -0.24
C VAL A 216 5.02 -13.01 0.45
N GLY A 217 5.09 -12.44 1.66
CA GLY A 217 6.31 -12.41 2.47
C GLY A 217 6.85 -13.82 2.77
N ASP A 218 5.98 -14.70 3.27
CA ASP A 218 6.32 -16.09 3.59
C ASP A 218 6.82 -16.86 2.35
N MET A 219 6.17 -16.65 1.19
CA MET A 219 6.58 -17.22 -0.09
C MET A 219 8.01 -16.82 -0.47
N LEU A 220 8.34 -15.54 -0.35
CA LEU A 220 9.62 -15.02 -0.81
C LEU A 220 10.74 -15.39 0.16
N GLU A 221 10.46 -15.45 1.46
CA GLU A 221 11.38 -16.00 2.43
C GLU A 221 11.68 -17.48 2.15
N MET A 222 10.66 -18.26 1.78
CA MET A 222 10.80 -19.66 1.36
C MET A 222 11.68 -19.78 0.10
N ILE A 223 11.40 -19.00 -0.96
CA ILE A 223 12.21 -18.99 -2.19
C ILE A 223 13.68 -18.67 -1.87
N LYS A 224 13.91 -17.68 -1.00
CA LYS A 224 15.25 -17.29 -0.57
C LYS A 224 15.96 -18.40 0.21
N LYS A 225 15.26 -19.14 1.08
CA LYS A 225 15.81 -20.31 1.80
C LYS A 225 16.27 -21.41 0.85
N GLU A 226 15.59 -21.58 -0.28
CA GLU A 226 16.00 -22.53 -1.33
C GLU A 226 17.12 -21.97 -2.25
N ASN A 227 17.68 -20.80 -1.93
CA ASN A 227 18.65 -20.06 -2.74
C ASN A 227 18.12 -19.64 -4.12
N GLY A 228 16.80 -19.46 -4.25
CA GLY A 228 16.20 -18.85 -5.42
C GLY A 228 16.35 -17.33 -5.38
N GLN A 229 16.69 -16.74 -6.52
CA GLN A 229 16.59 -15.30 -6.77
C GLN A 229 15.32 -15.05 -7.55
N TYR A 230 14.60 -13.96 -7.33
CA TYR A 230 13.30 -13.80 -7.98
C TYR A 230 13.07 -12.38 -8.49
N ILE A 231 12.20 -12.29 -9.49
CA ILE A 231 11.65 -11.07 -10.06
C ILE A 231 10.15 -11.25 -10.08
N MET A 232 9.42 -10.29 -9.50
CA MET A 232 7.98 -10.26 -9.67
C MET A 232 7.66 -9.63 -11.01
N LEU A 233 6.88 -10.35 -11.82
CA LEU A 233 6.45 -9.92 -13.13
C LEU A 233 4.96 -9.60 -13.09
N MET A 234 4.59 -8.40 -13.56
CA MET A 234 3.24 -8.07 -14.00
C MET A 234 2.13 -8.54 -13.05
N GLU A 235 2.28 -8.24 -11.76
CA GLU A 235 1.20 -8.28 -10.75
C GLU A 235 0.71 -9.67 -10.30
N SER A 236 0.76 -10.68 -11.17
CA SER A 236 0.19 -12.02 -10.92
C SER A 236 1.17 -13.17 -11.09
N SER A 237 2.40 -12.86 -11.51
CA SER A 237 3.41 -13.88 -11.75
C SER A 237 4.71 -13.58 -11.04
N VAL A 238 5.42 -14.62 -10.64
CA VAL A 238 6.74 -14.55 -10.02
C VAL A 238 7.67 -15.41 -10.84
N MET A 239 8.76 -14.83 -11.32
CA MET A 239 9.84 -15.54 -11.98
C MET A 239 10.96 -15.75 -10.98
N VAL A 240 11.41 -16.99 -10.82
CA VAL A 240 12.48 -17.36 -9.87
C VAL A 240 13.61 -18.04 -10.63
N PHE A 241 14.82 -17.55 -10.44
CA PHE A 241 16.06 -18.06 -10.99
C PHE A 241 16.79 -18.89 -9.94
N PHE A 242 17.23 -20.07 -10.36
CA PHE A 242 18.15 -20.91 -9.62
C PHE A 242 19.35 -21.22 -10.52
N PRO A 243 20.55 -21.42 -9.94
CA PRO A 243 21.67 -22.00 -10.67
C PRO A 243 21.30 -23.36 -11.28
N LYS A 244 21.84 -23.69 -12.46
CA LYS A 244 21.55 -24.97 -13.16
C LYS A 244 21.78 -26.22 -12.30
N GLU A 245 22.76 -26.18 -11.40
CA GLU A 245 23.09 -27.29 -10.49
C GLU A 245 22.04 -27.48 -9.39
N LYS A 246 21.10 -26.53 -9.24
CA LYS A 246 20.08 -26.50 -8.19
C LYS A 246 18.66 -26.74 -8.73
N ALA A 247 18.50 -27.52 -9.80
CA ALA A 247 17.17 -27.87 -10.33
C ALA A 247 16.25 -28.53 -9.30
N GLU A 248 16.81 -29.37 -8.42
CA GLU A 248 16.06 -29.97 -7.31
C GLU A 248 15.48 -28.90 -6.35
N ARG A 249 16.24 -27.83 -6.09
CA ARG A 249 15.81 -26.73 -5.22
C ARG A 249 14.65 -25.95 -5.81
N SER A 250 14.64 -25.76 -7.13
CA SER A 250 13.50 -25.19 -7.86
C SER A 250 12.23 -26.03 -7.67
N LEU A 251 12.34 -27.36 -7.82
CA LEU A 251 11.22 -28.27 -7.61
C LEU A 251 10.75 -28.28 -6.14
N MET A 252 11.68 -28.23 -5.18
CA MET A 252 11.36 -28.14 -3.75
C MET A 252 10.64 -26.84 -3.41
N ALA A 253 11.10 -25.70 -3.93
CA ALA A 253 10.43 -24.42 -3.75
C ALA A 253 9.00 -24.45 -4.34
N ALA A 254 8.82 -25.08 -5.51
CA ALA A 254 7.51 -25.27 -6.11
C ALA A 254 6.56 -26.10 -5.23
N LEU A 255 7.03 -27.23 -4.71
CA LEU A 255 6.26 -28.09 -3.80
C LEU A 255 5.89 -27.36 -2.49
N GLN A 256 6.85 -26.64 -1.91
CA GLN A 256 6.62 -25.86 -0.70
C GLN A 256 5.60 -24.75 -0.92
N LEU A 257 5.63 -24.06 -2.07
CA LEU A 257 4.62 -23.08 -2.44
C LEU A 257 3.23 -23.70 -2.53
N LEU A 258 3.09 -24.85 -3.21
CA LEU A 258 1.81 -25.54 -3.33
C LEU A 258 1.24 -25.92 -1.96
N ASN A 259 2.10 -26.37 -1.03
CA ASN A 259 1.69 -26.67 0.34
C ASN A 259 1.29 -25.41 1.12
N MET A 260 2.06 -24.33 0.99
CA MET A 260 1.75 -23.05 1.62
C MET A 260 0.42 -22.49 1.13
N MET A 261 0.13 -22.58 -0.17
CA MET A 261 -1.19 -22.21 -0.72
C MET A 261 -2.31 -23.07 -0.17
N ASN A 262 -2.09 -24.37 0.01
CA ASN A 262 -3.08 -25.27 0.60
C ASN A 262 -3.41 -24.90 2.05
N LEU A 263 -2.37 -24.64 2.86
CA LEU A 263 -2.55 -24.17 4.23
C LEU A 263 -3.25 -22.81 4.27
N PHE A 264 -2.87 -21.90 3.36
CA PHE A 264 -3.48 -20.59 3.26
C PHE A 264 -4.98 -20.67 2.97
N ARG A 265 -5.41 -21.48 2.00
CA ARG A 265 -6.83 -21.72 1.71
C ARG A 265 -7.58 -22.27 2.93
N LYS A 266 -7.03 -23.29 3.58
CA LYS A 266 -7.63 -23.91 4.79
C LYS A 266 -7.79 -22.93 5.94
N ASN A 267 -6.83 -22.03 6.14
CA ASN A 267 -6.85 -21.07 7.25
C ASN A 267 -7.87 -19.95 7.04
N VAL A 268 -8.13 -19.54 5.79
CA VAL A 268 -9.13 -18.50 5.50
C VAL A 268 -10.57 -19.05 5.52
N ASN A 269 -10.76 -20.35 5.23
CA ASN A 269 -12.01 -21.09 5.38
C ASN A 269 -13.25 -20.38 4.77
N ARG A 270 -13.16 -20.06 3.47
CA ARG A 270 -14.19 -19.37 2.67
C ARG A 270 -14.26 -20.01 1.28
N GLU A 271 -15.44 -20.20 0.71
CA GLU A 271 -15.61 -20.84 -0.61
C GLU A 271 -14.87 -20.06 -1.72
N GLU A 272 -14.74 -18.75 -1.60
CA GLU A 272 -14.05 -17.91 -2.59
C GLU A 272 -12.53 -18.20 -2.65
N MET A 273 -11.97 -18.79 -1.59
CA MET A 273 -10.58 -19.22 -1.52
C MET A 273 -10.31 -20.52 -2.25
N ASP A 274 -11.35 -21.32 -2.50
CA ASP A 274 -11.24 -22.58 -3.23
C ASP A 274 -10.80 -22.38 -4.68
N ALA A 275 -10.75 -21.15 -5.18
CA ALA A 275 -10.25 -20.82 -6.50
C ALA A 275 -8.81 -20.25 -6.52
N PHE A 276 -8.15 -20.08 -5.36
CA PHE A 276 -6.80 -19.52 -5.28
C PHE A 276 -5.73 -20.60 -5.49
N TYR A 277 -5.23 -20.69 -6.72
CA TYR A 277 -4.22 -21.64 -7.17
C TYR A 277 -3.10 -20.94 -7.95
N CYS A 278 -2.01 -21.66 -8.21
CA CYS A 278 -0.99 -21.22 -9.14
C CYS A 278 -0.66 -22.33 -10.14
N ASN A 279 -0.20 -21.93 -11.31
CA ASN A 279 0.54 -22.77 -12.23
C ASN A 279 2.02 -22.58 -11.98
N ILE A 280 2.80 -23.65 -12.02
CA ILE A 280 4.25 -23.57 -11.88
C ILE A 280 4.89 -24.23 -13.10
N GLY A 281 5.61 -23.44 -13.89
CA GLY A 281 6.44 -23.90 -14.99
C GLY A 281 7.90 -23.88 -14.57
N VAL A 282 8.65 -24.95 -14.82
CA VAL A 282 10.09 -25.01 -14.59
C VAL A 282 10.78 -25.25 -15.92
N THR A 283 11.78 -24.44 -16.25
CA THR A 283 12.50 -24.51 -17.53
C THR A 283 13.98 -24.24 -17.31
N ARG A 284 14.85 -24.93 -18.05
CA ARG A 284 16.28 -24.60 -18.11
C ARG A 284 16.51 -23.65 -19.26
N VAL A 285 17.18 -22.53 -18.99
CA VAL A 285 17.45 -21.48 -19.97
C VAL A 285 18.95 -21.19 -19.99
N SER A 286 19.51 -21.04 -21.18
CA SER A 286 20.90 -20.64 -21.42
C SER A 286 20.90 -19.25 -22.05
N GLU A 287 20.58 -18.22 -21.26
CA GLU A 287 20.55 -16.83 -21.71
C GLU A 287 21.24 -15.93 -20.69
N THR A 288 21.90 -14.88 -21.21
CA THR A 288 22.48 -13.81 -20.41
C THR A 288 21.37 -12.85 -20.02
N PHE A 289 21.01 -12.83 -18.74
CA PHE A 289 20.05 -11.86 -18.23
C PHE A 289 20.79 -10.63 -17.68
N GLU A 290 20.63 -9.48 -18.33
CA GLU A 290 20.93 -8.17 -17.73
C GLU A 290 19.66 -7.60 -17.13
N PHE A 291 19.59 -7.55 -15.79
CA PHE A 291 18.50 -6.90 -15.09
C PHE A 291 18.97 -5.53 -14.62
N ILE A 292 18.58 -4.49 -15.37
CA ILE A 292 18.81 -3.10 -15.00
C ILE A 292 17.58 -2.64 -14.20
N TYR A 293 17.82 -2.15 -12.98
CA TYR A 293 16.82 -1.46 -12.15
C TYR A 293 16.78 0.03 -12.48
#